data_AF-A0A952TH31-F1
#
_entry.id   AF-A0A952TH31-F1
#
_cell.length_a   1.000
_cell.length_b   1.000
_cell.length_c   1.000
_cell.angle_alpha   90.00
_cell.angle_beta   90.00
_cell.angle_gamma   90.00
#
_symmetry.space_group_name_H-M   'P 1'
#
loop_
_entity.id
_entity.type
_entity.pdbx_description
1 polymer ?
#
loop_
_entity_poly.entity_id
_entity_poly.type
_entity_poly.pdbx_seq_one_letter_code
_entity_poly.pdbx_strand_id
1 'polypeptide(L)'
;MKKQKSKTTVSSSSIRIKSEIKKTAKAFLNKVNSENKGCRKMKIDDIFELALSLVTDDHLKGLRQKAMTNKGRMEILRQKYIELNGYISEDDFLGLAWSPQLQEFVKQQEAELFAA
;
A
#
# COMPACT_ATOMS: atom_id res chain seq x y z
N MET A 1 -29.73 -16.06 42.48
CA MET A 1 -29.19 -16.61 41.21
C MET A 1 -28.20 -15.61 40.62
N LYS A 2 -26.90 -15.91 40.57
CA LYS A 2 -25.86 -15.01 40.02
C LYS A 2 -25.79 -15.21 38.50
N LYS A 3 -26.15 -14.17 37.72
CA LYS A 3 -26.03 -14.18 36.25
C LYS A 3 -24.55 -14.21 35.84
N GLN A 4 -24.10 -15.31 35.25
CA GLN A 4 -22.78 -15.41 34.62
C GLN A 4 -22.76 -14.53 33.36
N LYS A 5 -21.87 -13.53 33.33
CA LYS A 5 -21.60 -12.76 32.12
C LYS A 5 -20.77 -13.62 31.17
N SER A 6 -21.31 -13.92 29.99
CA SER A 6 -20.60 -14.58 28.90
C SER A 6 -19.38 -13.73 28.51
N LYS A 7 -18.17 -14.28 28.68
CA LYS A 7 -16.92 -13.64 28.27
C LYS A 7 -16.82 -13.74 26.75
N THR A 8 -17.09 -12.66 26.03
CA THR A 8 -16.79 -12.55 24.61
C THR A 8 -15.28 -12.70 24.42
N THR A 9 -14.85 -13.80 23.81
CA THR A 9 -13.44 -14.06 23.49
C THR A 9 -13.02 -13.16 22.33
N VAL A 10 -12.27 -12.11 22.65
CA VAL A 10 -11.63 -11.26 21.62
C VAL A 10 -10.41 -12.01 21.10
N SER A 11 -10.45 -12.43 19.83
CA SER A 11 -9.32 -13.06 19.15
C SER A 11 -8.31 -11.99 18.73
N SER A 12 -7.11 -12.01 19.29
CA SER A 12 -6.02 -11.10 18.92
C SER A 12 -5.00 -11.81 18.02
N SER A 13 -4.59 -11.17 16.92
CA SER A 13 -3.48 -11.59 16.07
C SER A 13 -2.31 -10.62 16.19
N SER A 14 -1.08 -11.12 16.09
CA SER A 14 0.13 -10.30 16.16
C SER A 14 0.60 -9.89 14.76
N ILE A 15 0.65 -8.58 14.49
CA ILE A 15 1.20 -8.03 13.24
C ILE A 15 2.62 -7.52 13.50
N ARG A 16 3.58 -7.91 12.65
CA ARG A 16 4.94 -7.36 12.69
C ARG A 16 4.96 -6.00 12.00
N ILE A 17 5.43 -4.99 12.72
CA ILE A 17 5.51 -3.60 12.23
C ILE A 17 6.92 -3.07 12.52
N LYS A 18 7.44 -2.21 11.64
CA LYS A 18 8.73 -1.53 11.85
C LYS A 18 8.72 -0.71 13.15
N SER A 19 9.87 -0.67 13.83
CA SER A 19 10.05 0.02 15.11
C SER A 19 9.67 1.50 15.04
N GLU A 20 9.98 2.18 13.93
CA GLU A 20 9.66 3.59 13.74
C GLU A 20 8.15 3.86 13.74
N ILE A 21 7.39 3.06 12.99
CA ILE A 21 5.93 3.16 12.90
C ILE A 21 5.29 2.88 14.28
N LYS A 22 5.87 1.94 15.04
CA LYS A 22 5.43 1.68 16.42
C LYS A 22 5.63 2.89 17.33
N LYS A 23 6.73 3.63 17.18
CA LYS A 23 7.00 4.85 17.96
C LYS A 23 6.01 5.96 17.59
N THR A 24 5.74 6.16 16.30
CA THR A 24 4.78 7.18 15.86
C THR A 24 3.37 6.86 16.33
N ALA A 25 2.90 5.61 16.19
CA ALA A 25 1.59 5.18 16.67
C ALA A 25 1.41 5.41 18.18
N LYS A 26 2.45 5.12 18.98
CA LYS A 26 2.44 5.42 20.42
C LYS A 26 2.41 6.92 20.73
N ALA A 27 3.13 7.73 19.95
CA ALA A 27 3.11 9.18 20.13
C ALA A 27 1.72 9.77 19.85
N PHE A 28 1.03 9.29 18.80
CA PHE A 28 -0.36 9.66 18.53
C PHE A 28 -1.31 9.23 19.65
N LEU A 29 -1.18 7.99 20.14
CA LEU A 29 -1.96 7.51 21.28
C LEU A 29 -1.78 8.39 22.53
N ASN A 30 -0.54 8.80 22.82
CA ASN A 30 -0.25 9.66 23.96
C ASN A 30 -0.90 11.05 23.80
N LYS A 31 -0.83 11.66 22.60
CA LYS A 31 -1.48 12.94 22.30
C LYS A 31 -2.99 12.87 22.53
N VAL A 32 -3.63 11.88 21.91
CA VAL A 32 -5.09 11.68 22.00
C VAL A 32 -5.53 11.45 23.46
N ASN A 33 -4.77 10.66 24.23
CA ASN A 33 -5.10 10.39 25.63
C ASN A 33 -4.75 11.55 26.58
N SER A 34 -3.79 12.41 26.24
CA SER A 34 -3.44 13.59 27.05
C SER A 34 -4.44 14.73 26.91
N GLU A 35 -5.06 14.88 25.74
CA GLU A 35 -6.02 15.94 25.44
C GLU A 35 -7.43 15.59 25.96
N ASN A 36 -7.78 14.30 25.98
CA ASN A 36 -9.09 13.82 26.40
C ASN A 36 -9.19 13.57 27.92
N LYS A 37 -9.48 14.62 28.70
CA LYS A 37 -9.65 14.53 30.17
C LYS A 37 -10.98 13.91 30.66
N GLY A 38 -11.80 13.35 29.78
CA GLY A 38 -13.10 12.76 30.15
C GLY A 38 -13.55 11.53 29.35
N CYS A 39 -12.80 11.13 28.32
CA CYS A 39 -13.15 9.97 27.49
C CYS A 39 -12.44 8.70 27.94
N ARG A 40 -12.99 7.54 27.54
CA ARG A 40 -12.32 6.26 27.71
C ARG A 40 -10.93 6.30 27.07
N LYS A 41 -9.94 5.70 27.73
CA LYS A 41 -8.59 5.52 27.15
C LYS A 41 -8.70 4.83 25.80
N MET A 42 -8.23 5.52 24.76
CA MET A 42 -8.17 4.99 23.39
C MET A 42 -7.07 3.93 23.32
N LYS A 43 -7.34 2.87 22.58
CA LYS A 43 -6.37 1.84 22.22
C LYS A 43 -5.73 2.16 20.87
N ILE A 44 -4.63 1.48 20.58
CA ILE A 44 -3.99 1.55 19.26
C ILE A 44 -4.95 1.03 18.17
N ASP A 45 -5.76 0.02 18.51
CA ASP A 45 -6.75 -0.59 17.61
C ASP A 45 -7.75 0.45 17.09
N ASP A 46 -8.26 1.34 17.96
CA ASP A 46 -9.22 2.40 17.60
C ASP A 46 -8.61 3.41 16.58
N ILE A 47 -7.30 3.69 16.72
CA ILE A 47 -6.57 4.56 15.78
C ILE A 47 -6.40 3.85 14.42
N PHE A 48 -6.10 2.55 14.43
CA PHE A 48 -5.98 1.79 13.18
C PHE A 48 -7.32 1.62 12.47
N GLU A 49 -8.42 1.44 13.21
CA GLU A 49 -9.77 1.35 12.64
C GLU A 49 -10.14 2.65 11.92
N LEU A 50 -9.89 3.80 12.55
CA LEU A 50 -10.07 5.09 11.91
C LEU A 50 -9.15 5.26 10.70
N ALA A 51 -7.87 4.91 10.84
CA ALA A 51 -6.92 5.02 9.73
C ALA A 51 -7.36 4.17 8.53
N LEU A 52 -7.79 2.92 8.74
CA LEU A 52 -8.26 2.02 7.70
C LEU A 52 -9.55 2.53 7.04
N SER A 53 -10.44 3.17 7.79
CA SER A 53 -11.66 3.77 7.23
C SER A 53 -11.40 4.94 6.28
N LEU A 54 -10.26 5.62 6.42
CA LEU A 54 -9.84 6.74 5.59
C LEU A 54 -8.95 6.32 4.41
N VAL A 55 -8.56 5.04 4.31
CA VAL A 55 -7.77 4.55 3.18
C VAL A 55 -8.67 4.45 1.95
N THR A 56 -8.38 5.25 0.94
CA THR A 56 -9.02 5.19 -0.37
C THR A 56 -8.22 4.31 -1.34
N ASP A 57 -8.86 3.90 -2.44
CA ASP A 57 -8.21 3.12 -3.49
C ASP A 57 -7.00 3.82 -4.11
N ASP A 58 -6.99 5.15 -4.15
CA ASP A 58 -5.87 5.92 -4.68
C ASP A 58 -4.64 5.85 -3.78
N HIS A 59 -4.83 5.82 -2.46
CA HIS A 59 -3.73 5.57 -1.53
C HIS A 59 -3.15 4.17 -1.70
N LEU A 60 -4.00 3.18 -1.98
CA LEU A 60 -3.59 1.81 -2.26
C LEU A 60 -2.83 1.70 -3.59
N LYS A 61 -3.27 2.41 -4.63
CA LYS A 61 -2.54 2.52 -5.91
C LYS A 61 -1.15 3.12 -5.69
N GLY A 62 -1.05 4.23 -4.96
CA GLY A 62 0.24 4.85 -4.63
C GLY A 62 1.15 3.92 -3.82
N LEU A 63 0.59 3.13 -2.89
CA LEU A 63 1.35 2.14 -2.13
C LEU A 63 1.88 1.02 -3.03
N ARG A 64 1.06 0.54 -3.97
CA ARG A 64 1.48 -0.45 -4.98
C ARG A 64 2.57 0.11 -5.89
N GLN A 65 2.43 1.35 -6.38
CA GLN A 65 3.44 2.03 -7.18
C GLN A 65 4.78 2.18 -6.45
N LYS A 66 4.76 2.49 -5.15
CA LYS A 66 5.97 2.55 -4.31
C LYS A 66 6.59 1.18 -4.07
N ALA A 67 5.77 0.14 -3.97
CA ALA A 67 6.22 -1.24 -3.82
C ALA A 67 6.68 -1.88 -5.14
N MET A 68 6.38 -1.28 -6.30
CA MET A 68 6.85 -1.78 -7.59
C MET A 68 8.38 -1.69 -7.67
N THR A 69 8.99 -2.86 -7.81
CA THR A 69 10.41 -2.98 -8.14
C THR A 69 10.62 -2.58 -9.60
N ASN A 70 11.84 -2.17 -9.96
CA ASN A 70 12.18 -1.88 -11.36
C ASN A 70 11.89 -3.06 -12.28
N LYS A 71 12.13 -4.30 -11.80
CA LYS A 71 11.75 -5.52 -12.52
C LYS A 71 10.25 -5.61 -12.77
N GLY A 72 9.44 -5.28 -11.76
CA GLY A 72 7.98 -5.24 -11.90
C GLY A 72 7.51 -4.17 -12.89
N ARG A 73 8.17 -3.01 -12.95
CA ARG A 73 7.86 -1.96 -13.94
C ARG A 73 8.13 -2.44 -15.37
N MET A 74 9.28 -3.06 -15.59
CA MET A 74 9.67 -3.61 -16.90
C MET A 74 8.70 -4.70 -17.37
N GLU A 75 8.26 -5.56 -16.46
CA GLU A 75 7.30 -6.63 -16.80
C GLU A 75 5.91 -6.08 -17.17
N ILE A 76 5.41 -5.06 -16.47
CA ILE A 76 4.15 -4.41 -16.86
C ILE A 76 4.27 -3.75 -18.24
N LEU A 77 5.39 -3.06 -18.51
CA LEU A 77 5.64 -2.45 -19.81
C LEU A 77 5.74 -3.49 -20.92
N ARG A 78 6.38 -4.64 -20.65
CA ARG A 78 6.46 -5.76 -21.58
C ARG A 78 5.09 -6.34 -21.87
N GLN A 79 4.25 -6.55 -20.86
CA GLN A 79 2.89 -7.06 -21.07
C GLN A 79 2.05 -6.12 -21.92
N LYS A 80 2.10 -4.80 -21.66
CA LYS A 80 1.44 -3.79 -22.50
C LYS A 80 1.98 -3.77 -23.93
N TYR A 81 3.28 -3.97 -24.10
CA TYR A 81 3.88 -4.08 -25.43
C TYR A 81 3.39 -5.33 -26.17
N ILE A 82 3.25 -6.45 -25.46
CA ILE A 82 2.72 -7.71 -26.03
C ILE A 82 1.27 -7.53 -26.49
N GLU A 83 0.44 -6.83 -25.71
CA GLU A 83 -0.95 -6.53 -26.05
C GLU A 83 -1.09 -5.71 -27.34
N LEU A 84 -0.16 -4.80 -27.61
CA LEU A 84 -0.23 -3.88 -28.75
C LEU A 84 0.52 -4.37 -29.99
N ASN A 85 1.69 -4.98 -29.81
CA ASN A 85 2.62 -5.29 -30.89
C ASN A 85 2.87 -6.79 -31.09
N GLY A 86 2.30 -7.65 -30.24
CA GLY A 86 2.46 -9.09 -30.30
C GLY A 86 3.55 -9.66 -29.40
N TYR A 87 3.61 -10.98 -29.32
CA TYR A 87 4.48 -11.69 -28.37
C TYR A 87 5.97 -11.35 -28.57
N ILE A 88 6.63 -10.98 -27.48
CA ILE A 88 8.06 -10.70 -27.45
C ILE A 88 8.73 -11.40 -26.26
N SER A 89 9.93 -11.95 -26.49
CA SER A 89 10.76 -12.53 -25.43
C SER A 89 11.31 -11.45 -24.48
N GLU A 90 11.79 -11.86 -23.31
CA GLU A 90 12.41 -10.93 -22.34
C GLU A 90 13.69 -10.31 -22.92
N ASP A 91 14.54 -11.14 -23.53
CA ASP A 91 15.78 -10.70 -24.18
C ASP A 91 15.52 -9.78 -25.38
N ASP A 92 14.52 -10.11 -26.19
CA ASP A 92 14.15 -9.29 -27.35
C ASP A 92 13.58 -7.94 -26.91
N PHE A 93 12.79 -7.91 -25.84
CA PHE A 93 12.27 -6.67 -25.25
C PHE A 93 13.39 -5.80 -24.67
N LEU A 94 14.39 -6.40 -24.02
CA LEU A 94 15.58 -5.69 -23.54
C LEU A 94 16.44 -5.18 -24.70
N GLY A 95 16.54 -5.93 -25.80
CA GLY A 95 17.20 -5.49 -27.03
C GLY A 95 16.51 -4.27 -27.66
N LEU A 96 15.18 -4.24 -27.62
CA LEU A 96 14.38 -3.10 -28.09
C LEU A 96 14.42 -1.88 -27.17
N ALA A 97 14.88 -2.00 -25.91
CA ALA A 97 15.02 -0.86 -24.99
C ALA A 97 15.94 0.25 -25.52
N TRP A 98 16.81 -0.09 -26.47
CA TRP A 98 17.73 0.83 -27.16
C TRP A 98 17.10 1.46 -28.41
N SER A 99 15.93 1.00 -28.84
CA SER A 99 15.23 1.55 -30.00
C SER A 99 14.51 2.85 -29.63
N PRO A 100 14.57 3.89 -30.48
CA PRO A 100 13.86 5.14 -30.23
C PRO A 100 12.34 4.96 -30.17
N GLN A 101 11.80 3.99 -30.91
CA GLN A 101 10.36 3.66 -30.92
C GLN A 101 9.89 3.14 -29.55
N LEU A 102 10.68 2.27 -28.90
CA LEU A 102 10.33 1.78 -27.57
C LEU A 102 10.48 2.88 -26.51
N GLN A 103 11.46 3.79 -26.67
CA GLN A 103 11.62 4.92 -25.74
C GLN A 103 10.43 5.88 -25.80
N GLU A 104 9.89 6.14 -26.99
CA GLU A 104 8.66 6.93 -27.16
C GLU A 104 7.44 6.21 -26.57
N PHE A 105 7.33 4.90 -26.80
CA PHE A 105 6.29 4.07 -26.22
C PHE A 105 6.34 4.08 -24.68
N VAL A 106 7.52 3.91 -24.09
CA VAL A 106 7.72 3.97 -22.64
C VAL A 106 7.36 5.36 -22.11
N LYS A 107 7.77 6.45 -22.78
CA LYS A 107 7.38 7.81 -22.37
C LYS A 107 5.87 8.03 -22.40
N GLN A 108 5.18 7.53 -23.43
CA GLN A 108 3.71 7.61 -23.52
C GLN A 108 3.04 6.80 -22.42
N GLN A 109 3.50 5.56 -22.17
CA GLN A 109 2.92 4.69 -21.16
C GLN A 109 3.27 5.10 -19.73
N GLU A 110 4.44 5.69 -19.49
CA GLU A 110 4.78 6.30 -18.21
C GLU A 110 3.89 7.52 -17.92
N ALA A 111 3.61 8.34 -18.93
CA ALA A 111 2.65 9.44 -18.78
C ALA A 111 1.24 8.91 -18.42
N GLU A 112 0.78 7.82 -19.03
CA GLU A 112 -0.52 7.22 -18.71
C GLU A 112 -0.56 6.47 -17.37
N LEU A 113 0.54 5.85 -16.95
CA LEU A 113 0.62 5.05 -15.72
C LEU A 113 0.96 5.87 -14.48
N PHE A 114 1.65 7.00 -14.64
CA PHE A 114 2.15 7.83 -13.54
C PHE A 114 1.58 9.25 -13.52
N ALA A 115 0.75 9.67 -14.48
CA ALA A 115 -0.07 10.88 -14.34
C ALA A 115 -1.34 10.58 -13.51
N ALA A 116 -1.17 10.54 -12.19
CA ALA A 116 -2.24 10.65 -11.21
C ALA A 116 -1.73 11.44 -9.99
#